data_AF-A0A9W8YAD4-F1
#
_entry.id   AF-A0A9W8YAD4-F1
#
_cell.length_a   1.000
_cell.length_b   1.000
_cell.length_c   1.000
_cell.angle_alpha   90.00
_cell.angle_beta   90.00
_cell.angle_gamma   90.00
#
_symmetry.space_group_name_H-M   'P 1'
#
loop_
_entity.id
_entity.type
_entity.pdbx_description
1 polymer ?
#
loop_
_entity_poly.entity_id
_entity_poly.type
_entity_poly.pdbx_seq_one_letter_code
_entity_poly.pdbx_strand_id
1 'polypeptide(L)'
;MAEMINDKVSSSETPKLAREEIFQKDMENILVKVKNRPESIIAEDVRRLSGGVDTLDEQSGRIISLLGTLALANGPLNEQDTNVDQTPHASLLTAVKNLNAAVDTNPDHVTTEVLRSAQSIVNKMQKAIGNASVPHPDLEAELQEETTKIEPKVARGTVTKAEADHLHSLEARAHGHTDKGGIAAIAQSVAAKRERRISLSHTISLDSGRSRANSKIVTATPQEQSHHDKEANLHEAEITNKPKLEQGTVTQGDADFLHSREMRAHGHIEKGGLAATAQSIVSKKRQESLSDRSNVSPRASEADYERRKEQSHHDKENNLKIAELTIEPKIEEENINKEDAAYVQSLENRAHGHIEKGGVAAEALSKAQRRENSQSVAESSR
;
A
#
# COMPACT_ATOMS: atom_id res chain seq x y z
N MET A 1 27.54 17.72 -63.88
CA MET A 1 26.29 16.95 -64.06
C MET A 1 26.53 15.61 -63.37
N ALA A 2 26.21 15.53 -62.08
CA ALA A 2 24.89 15.20 -61.56
C ALA A 2 24.72 13.67 -61.46
N GLU A 3 25.08 13.11 -60.31
CA GLU A 3 24.51 11.90 -59.70
C GLU A 3 25.36 11.53 -58.49
N MET A 4 24.80 11.60 -57.28
CA MET A 4 25.19 10.83 -56.07
C MET A 4 24.42 11.34 -54.86
N ILE A 5 23.10 11.13 -54.81
CA ILE A 5 22.30 11.19 -53.57
C ILE A 5 21.11 10.21 -53.70
N ASN A 6 21.17 9.06 -53.03
CA ASN A 6 20.17 8.53 -52.11
C ASN A 6 20.31 7.01 -51.95
N ASP A 7 20.92 6.58 -50.84
CA ASP A 7 20.67 5.28 -50.23
C ASP A 7 20.55 5.47 -48.72
N LYS A 8 19.37 5.91 -48.29
CA LYS A 8 18.98 5.93 -46.87
C LYS A 8 17.89 4.87 -46.70
N VAL A 9 18.35 3.62 -46.66
CA VAL A 9 17.51 2.41 -46.54
C VAL A 9 16.82 2.38 -45.17
N SER A 10 15.50 2.21 -45.23
CA SER A 10 14.56 1.93 -44.13
C SER A 10 15.02 0.78 -43.24
N SER A 11 15.23 1.04 -41.94
CA SER A 11 15.54 0.02 -40.92
C SER A 11 14.54 -0.01 -39.75
N SER A 12 13.29 0.43 -39.93
CA SER A 12 12.33 0.56 -38.82
C SER A 12 11.13 -0.41 -38.83
N GLU A 13 11.02 -1.32 -39.80
CA GLU A 13 9.84 -2.20 -39.94
C GLU A 13 9.97 -3.58 -39.27
N THR A 14 11.18 -4.00 -38.88
CA THR A 14 11.40 -5.33 -38.29
C THR A 14 10.76 -5.59 -36.91
N PRO A 15 10.50 -4.62 -36.00
CA PRO A 15 9.94 -4.94 -34.68
C PRO A 15 8.42 -5.14 -34.67
N LYS A 16 7.70 -4.79 -35.74
CA LYS A 16 6.23 -4.91 -35.79
C LYS A 16 5.77 -6.35 -36.05
N LEU A 17 6.42 -7.04 -36.99
CA LEU A 17 6.08 -8.42 -37.35
C LEU A 17 6.27 -9.40 -36.19
N ALA A 18 7.37 -9.24 -35.43
CA ALA A 18 7.62 -10.09 -34.27
C ALA A 18 6.56 -9.96 -33.17
N ARG A 19 5.96 -8.77 -33.02
CA ARG A 19 4.89 -8.54 -32.03
C ARG A 19 3.57 -9.18 -32.45
N GLU A 20 3.24 -9.12 -33.73
CA GLU A 20 2.01 -9.70 -34.26
C GLU A 20 2.02 -11.24 -34.16
N GLU A 21 3.16 -11.88 -34.46
CA GLU A 21 3.32 -13.32 -34.29
C GLU A 21 3.14 -13.78 -32.83
N ILE A 22 3.68 -13.02 -31.87
CA ILE A 22 3.51 -13.30 -30.44
C ILE A 22 2.05 -13.17 -30.04
N PHE A 23 1.38 -12.10 -30.48
CA PHE A 23 -0.04 -11.88 -30.18
C PHE A 23 -0.94 -12.98 -30.75
N GLN A 24 -0.72 -13.39 -32.01
CA GLN A 24 -1.48 -14.48 -32.63
C GLN A 24 -1.31 -15.80 -31.87
N LYS A 25 -0.07 -16.12 -31.49
CA LYS A 25 0.23 -17.32 -30.70
C LYS A 25 -0.45 -17.30 -29.33
N ASP A 26 -0.45 -16.15 -28.65
CA ASP A 26 -1.11 -16.01 -27.35
C ASP A 26 -2.63 -16.10 -27.47
N MET A 27 -3.22 -15.52 -28.53
CA MET A 27 -4.64 -15.63 -28.84
C MET A 27 -5.04 -17.09 -29.10
N GLU A 28 -4.29 -17.83 -29.93
CA GLU A 28 -4.56 -19.24 -30.21
C GLU A 28 -4.49 -20.08 -28.94
N ASN A 29 -3.46 -19.88 -28.11
CA ASN A 29 -3.33 -20.58 -26.83
C ASN A 29 -4.53 -20.34 -25.92
N ILE A 30 -5.03 -19.10 -25.85
CA ILE A 30 -6.21 -18.77 -25.05
C ILE A 30 -7.48 -19.38 -25.65
N LEU A 31 -7.67 -19.34 -26.97
CA LEU A 31 -8.83 -19.96 -27.61
C LEU A 31 -8.86 -21.49 -27.39
N VAL A 32 -7.69 -22.15 -27.40
CA VAL A 32 -7.58 -23.57 -27.05
C VAL A 32 -7.94 -23.81 -25.58
N LYS A 33 -7.52 -22.93 -24.65
CA LYS A 33 -7.94 -23.00 -23.24
C LYS A 33 -9.45 -22.81 -23.09
N VAL A 34 -10.04 -21.79 -23.72
CA VAL A 34 -11.49 -21.53 -23.73
C VAL A 34 -12.27 -22.76 -24.20
N LYS A 35 -11.81 -23.38 -25.29
CA LYS A 35 -12.48 -24.55 -25.89
C LYS A 35 -12.40 -25.80 -25.01
N ASN A 36 -11.26 -26.04 -24.36
CA ASN A 36 -11.02 -27.27 -23.63
C ASN A 36 -11.40 -27.19 -22.15
N ARG A 37 -11.10 -26.07 -21.50
CA ARG A 37 -11.25 -25.82 -20.05
C ARG A 37 -11.44 -24.32 -19.78
N PRO A 38 -12.65 -23.77 -19.99
CA PRO A 38 -12.90 -22.35 -19.80
C PRO A 38 -12.56 -21.87 -18.37
N GLU A 39 -12.70 -22.73 -17.36
CA GLU A 39 -12.35 -22.46 -15.97
C GLU A 39 -10.85 -22.23 -15.72
N SER A 40 -9.98 -22.64 -16.64
CA SER A 40 -8.53 -22.48 -16.51
C SER A 40 -8.01 -21.08 -16.86
N ILE A 41 -8.88 -20.20 -17.35
CA ILE A 41 -8.53 -18.84 -17.79
C ILE A 41 -8.40 -17.94 -16.57
N ILE A 42 -7.22 -17.36 -16.40
CA ILE A 42 -6.91 -16.45 -15.30
C ILE A 42 -6.70 -15.01 -15.79
N ALA A 43 -6.78 -14.03 -14.88
CA ALA A 43 -6.60 -12.62 -15.20
C ALA A 43 -5.24 -12.31 -15.88
N GLU A 44 -4.20 -13.10 -15.59
CA GLU A 44 -2.89 -12.96 -16.20
C GLU A 44 -2.87 -13.34 -17.69
N ASP A 45 -3.69 -14.31 -18.12
CA ASP A 45 -3.82 -14.66 -19.54
C ASP A 45 -4.41 -13.47 -20.33
N VAL A 46 -5.42 -12.81 -19.77
CA VAL A 46 -6.05 -11.61 -20.35
C VAL A 46 -5.08 -10.43 -20.40
N ARG A 47 -4.28 -10.25 -19.35
CA ARG A 47 -3.26 -9.19 -19.29
C ARG A 47 -2.21 -9.35 -20.38
N ARG A 48 -1.69 -10.57 -20.58
CA ARG A 48 -0.73 -10.88 -21.66
C ARG A 48 -1.30 -10.55 -23.03
N LEU A 49 -2.56 -10.91 -23.26
CA LEU A 49 -3.25 -10.63 -24.52
C LEU A 49 -3.45 -9.11 -24.71
N SER A 50 -3.80 -8.37 -23.65
CA SER A 50 -4.01 -6.92 -23.72
C SER A 50 -2.73 -6.13 -24.01
N GLY A 51 -1.56 -6.61 -23.56
CA GLY A 51 -0.27 -5.95 -23.76
C GLY A 51 0.22 -5.92 -25.22
N GLY A 52 -0.42 -6.69 -26.12
CA GLY A 52 -0.09 -6.70 -27.55
C GLY A 52 -1.02 -5.85 -28.44
N VAL A 53 -2.08 -5.27 -27.88
CA VAL A 53 -3.17 -4.62 -28.66
C VAL A 53 -3.08 -3.10 -28.58
N ASP A 54 -2.02 -2.52 -29.13
CA ASP A 54 -1.96 -1.05 -29.23
C ASP A 54 -2.79 -0.53 -30.42
N THR A 55 -3.13 -1.35 -31.43
CA THR A 55 -3.85 -0.88 -32.64
C THR A 55 -4.68 -1.93 -33.39
N LEU A 56 -4.96 -3.10 -32.81
CA LEU A 56 -5.61 -4.19 -33.55
C LEU A 56 -7.13 -4.18 -33.36
N ASP A 57 -7.81 -4.31 -34.51
CA ASP A 57 -9.22 -4.59 -34.79
C ASP A 57 -10.21 -4.60 -33.60
N GLU A 58 -11.33 -3.90 -33.75
CA GLU A 58 -12.40 -3.78 -32.74
C GLU A 58 -12.87 -5.15 -32.22
N GLN A 59 -12.80 -6.18 -33.07
CA GLN A 59 -13.10 -7.56 -32.71
C GLN A 59 -12.16 -8.11 -31.63
N SER A 60 -10.86 -7.82 -31.70
CA SER A 60 -9.86 -8.27 -30.72
C SER A 60 -10.12 -7.65 -29.34
N GLY A 61 -10.49 -6.37 -29.30
CA GLY A 61 -10.89 -5.69 -28.07
C GLY A 61 -12.13 -6.31 -27.42
N ARG A 62 -13.14 -6.68 -28.23
CA ARG A 62 -14.34 -7.38 -27.73
C ARG A 62 -14.02 -8.75 -27.15
N ILE A 63 -13.14 -9.52 -27.80
CA ILE A 63 -12.69 -10.83 -27.31
C ILE A 63 -11.93 -10.69 -25.98
N ILE A 64 -11.00 -9.74 -25.87
CA ILE A 64 -10.25 -9.48 -24.62
C ILE A 64 -11.20 -9.11 -23.48
N SER A 65 -12.20 -8.27 -23.75
CA SER A 65 -13.20 -7.88 -22.76
C SER A 65 -14.02 -9.07 -22.24
N LEU A 66 -14.48 -9.95 -23.13
CA LEU A 66 -15.20 -11.18 -22.78
C LEU A 66 -14.32 -12.17 -22.01
N LEU A 67 -13.05 -12.30 -22.38
CA LEU A 67 -12.10 -13.12 -21.64
C LEU A 67 -11.84 -12.55 -20.24
N GLY A 68 -11.84 -11.22 -20.10
CA GLY A 68 -11.76 -10.53 -18.82
C GLY A 68 -12.92 -10.86 -17.88
N THR A 69 -14.16 -10.83 -18.38
CA THR A 69 -15.34 -11.20 -17.56
C THR A 69 -15.33 -12.67 -17.17
N LEU A 70 -14.89 -13.55 -18.08
CA LEU A 70 -14.76 -14.97 -17.81
C LEU A 70 -13.67 -15.26 -16.75
N ALA A 71 -12.51 -14.61 -16.85
CA ALA A 71 -11.43 -14.73 -15.87
C ALA A 71 -11.85 -14.24 -14.47
N LEU A 72 -12.65 -13.17 -14.40
CA LEU A 72 -13.22 -12.68 -13.14
C LEU A 72 -14.23 -13.65 -12.53
N ALA A 73 -15.04 -14.32 -13.35
CA ALA A 73 -15.99 -15.32 -12.89
C ALA A 73 -15.30 -16.61 -12.39
N ASN A 74 -14.15 -16.97 -12.97
CA ASN A 74 -13.38 -18.17 -12.60
C ASN A 74 -12.38 -17.94 -11.47
N GLY A 75 -12.06 -16.68 -11.15
CA GLY A 75 -11.18 -16.36 -10.04
C GLY A 75 -11.74 -16.96 -8.74
N PRO A 76 -10.89 -17.58 -7.90
CA PRO A 76 -11.36 -18.03 -6.59
C PRO A 76 -11.96 -16.80 -5.90
N LEU A 77 -13.21 -16.94 -5.45
CA LEU A 77 -13.83 -16.07 -4.46
C LEU A 77 -13.05 -16.18 -3.14
N ASN A 78 -11.77 -15.84 -3.18
CA ASN A 78 -11.00 -15.58 -1.99
C ASN A 78 -11.59 -14.28 -1.46
N GLU A 79 -12.40 -14.44 -0.41
CA GLU A 79 -12.81 -13.40 0.55
C GLU A 79 -11.60 -12.78 1.28
N GLN A 80 -10.45 -12.64 0.61
CA GLN A 80 -9.36 -11.82 1.08
C GLN A 80 -9.69 -10.39 0.70
N ASP A 81 -10.22 -9.67 1.68
CA ASP A 81 -10.10 -8.24 1.95
C ASP A 81 -9.40 -7.44 0.84
N THR A 82 -10.07 -7.37 -0.31
CA THR A 82 -9.75 -6.34 -1.28
C THR A 82 -10.37 -5.08 -0.69
N ASN A 83 -9.51 -4.21 -0.17
CA ASN A 83 -9.72 -2.78 -0.21
C ASN A 83 -9.99 -2.41 -1.69
N VAL A 84 -11.25 -2.61 -2.11
CA VAL A 84 -11.79 -2.18 -3.40
C VAL A 84 -12.05 -0.69 -3.26
N ASP A 85 -10.98 0.09 -3.40
CA ASP A 85 -11.10 1.54 -3.46
C ASP A 85 -11.13 2.07 -4.90
N GLN A 86 -10.95 1.22 -5.93
CA GLN A 86 -10.98 1.67 -7.33
C GLN A 86 -11.48 0.60 -8.33
N THR A 87 -12.65 0.02 -8.11
CA THR A 87 -13.49 -0.30 -9.29
C THR A 87 -14.28 0.98 -9.60
N PRO A 88 -14.36 1.43 -10.87
CA PRO A 88 -15.19 2.58 -11.20
C PRO A 88 -16.58 2.25 -10.70
N HIS A 89 -17.06 3.02 -9.73
CA HIS A 89 -18.38 2.86 -9.14
C HIS A 89 -19.37 2.90 -10.29
N ALA A 90 -19.75 1.74 -10.84
CA ALA A 90 -20.94 1.62 -11.63
C ALA A 90 -22.02 2.11 -10.68
N SER A 91 -22.48 3.34 -10.93
CA SER A 91 -23.43 4.03 -10.07
C SER A 91 -24.52 3.03 -9.74
N LEU A 92 -24.96 2.98 -8.49
CA LEU A 92 -26.02 2.08 -8.03
C LEU A 92 -27.22 2.12 -8.99
N LEU A 93 -27.49 3.30 -9.57
CA LEU A 93 -28.46 3.53 -10.63
C LEU A 93 -28.18 2.73 -11.92
N THR A 94 -26.93 2.66 -12.38
CA THR A 94 -26.50 1.86 -13.52
C THR A 94 -26.67 0.37 -13.25
N ALA A 95 -26.33 -0.09 -12.04
CA ALA A 95 -26.54 -1.50 -11.67
C ALA A 95 -28.03 -1.87 -11.67
N VAL A 96 -28.90 -1.01 -11.14
CA VAL A 96 -30.35 -1.18 -11.17
C VAL A 96 -30.87 -1.19 -12.61
N LYS A 97 -30.44 -0.25 -13.47
CA LYS A 97 -30.85 -0.22 -14.88
C LYS A 97 -30.43 -1.46 -15.65
N ASN A 98 -29.21 -1.95 -15.43
CA ASN A 98 -28.70 -3.15 -16.07
C ASN A 98 -29.47 -4.39 -15.64
N LEU A 99 -29.79 -4.48 -14.34
CA LEU A 99 -30.59 -5.58 -13.81
C LEU A 99 -32.02 -5.55 -14.35
N ASN A 100 -32.64 -4.37 -14.42
CA ASN A 100 -33.98 -4.20 -15.00
C ASN A 100 -33.99 -4.58 -16.49
N ALA A 101 -33.01 -4.10 -17.26
CA ALA A 101 -32.88 -4.45 -18.68
C ALA A 101 -32.66 -5.96 -18.89
N ALA A 102 -31.90 -6.62 -18.01
CA ALA A 102 -31.69 -8.07 -18.08
C ALA A 102 -32.99 -8.85 -17.82
N VAL A 103 -33.77 -8.44 -16.81
CA VAL A 103 -35.08 -9.03 -16.49
C VAL A 103 -36.09 -8.80 -17.63
N ASP A 104 -36.13 -7.60 -18.20
CA ASP A 104 -37.04 -7.25 -19.29
C ASP A 104 -36.73 -8.01 -20.59
N THR A 105 -35.43 -8.23 -20.88
CA THR A 105 -35.00 -8.88 -22.13
C THR A 105 -35.21 -10.39 -22.08
N ASN A 106 -34.99 -11.03 -20.92
CA ASN A 106 -35.07 -12.49 -20.77
C ASN A 106 -35.61 -12.88 -19.38
N PRO A 107 -36.94 -12.84 -19.16
CA PRO A 107 -37.52 -13.14 -17.85
C PRO A 107 -37.29 -14.60 -17.41
N ASP A 108 -37.16 -15.53 -18.35
CA ASP A 108 -36.94 -16.96 -18.07
C ASP A 108 -35.51 -17.27 -17.55
N HIS A 109 -34.59 -16.31 -17.68
CA HIS A 109 -33.20 -16.44 -17.25
C HIS A 109 -32.91 -15.77 -15.89
N VAL A 110 -33.94 -15.39 -15.13
CA VAL A 110 -33.75 -14.87 -13.77
C VAL A 110 -33.35 -16.00 -12.83
N THR A 111 -32.04 -16.18 -12.69
CA THR A 111 -31.46 -17.17 -11.76
C THR A 111 -31.42 -16.64 -10.33
N THR A 112 -31.16 -17.53 -9.37
CA THR A 112 -31.01 -17.18 -7.94
C THR A 112 -29.90 -16.16 -7.69
N GLU A 113 -28.88 -16.11 -8.55
CA GLU A 113 -27.76 -15.18 -8.47
C GLU A 113 -28.18 -13.75 -8.84
N VAL A 114 -29.06 -13.61 -9.84
CA VAL A 114 -29.64 -12.31 -10.24
C VAL A 114 -30.51 -11.76 -9.11
N LEU A 115 -31.34 -12.62 -8.51
CA LEU A 115 -32.16 -12.29 -7.33
C LEU A 115 -31.30 -11.87 -6.13
N ARG A 116 -30.23 -12.61 -5.82
CA ARG A 116 -29.30 -12.27 -4.72
C ARG A 116 -28.60 -10.94 -4.98
N SER A 117 -28.20 -10.68 -6.22
CA SER A 117 -27.58 -9.42 -6.64
C SER A 117 -28.56 -8.25 -6.51
N ALA A 118 -29.80 -8.43 -6.95
CA ALA A 118 -30.87 -7.45 -6.77
C ALA A 118 -31.11 -7.13 -5.29
N GLN A 119 -31.20 -8.14 -4.44
CA GLN A 119 -31.42 -7.96 -3.01
C GLN A 119 -30.24 -7.27 -2.32
N SER A 120 -29.00 -7.58 -2.73
CA SER A 120 -27.79 -6.87 -2.26
C SER A 120 -27.82 -5.38 -2.66
N ILE A 121 -28.25 -5.06 -3.89
CA ILE A 121 -28.43 -3.68 -4.37
C ILE A 121 -29.51 -2.97 -3.56
N VAL A 122 -30.67 -3.59 -3.33
CA VAL A 122 -31.76 -3.03 -2.52
C VAL A 122 -31.30 -2.76 -1.08
N ASN A 123 -30.56 -3.67 -0.46
CA ASN A 123 -30.00 -3.46 0.88
C ASN A 123 -29.02 -2.28 0.91
N LYS A 124 -28.18 -2.13 -0.13
CA LYS A 124 -27.27 -0.97 -0.26
C LYS A 124 -28.04 0.33 -0.49
N MET A 125 -29.10 0.30 -1.31
CA MET A 125 -30.00 1.44 -1.52
C MET A 125 -30.69 1.84 -0.21
N GLN A 126 -31.25 0.89 0.53
CA GLN A 126 -31.90 1.14 1.81
C GLN A 126 -30.93 1.76 2.83
N LYS A 127 -29.70 1.26 2.90
CA LYS A 127 -28.63 1.86 3.71
C LYS A 127 -28.27 3.27 3.26
N ALA A 128 -28.11 3.49 1.95
CA ALA A 128 -27.73 4.79 1.39
C ALA A 128 -28.82 5.86 1.50
N ILE A 129 -30.10 5.45 1.42
CA ILE A 129 -31.26 6.33 1.59
C ILE A 129 -31.46 6.71 3.07
N GLY A 130 -30.76 6.06 4.01
CA GLY A 130 -30.94 6.30 5.44
C GLY A 130 -32.23 5.71 6.02
N ASN A 131 -33.01 4.98 5.21
CA ASN A 131 -34.26 4.35 5.64
C ASN A 131 -34.07 3.14 6.57
N ALA A 132 -32.85 2.86 7.02
CA ALA A 132 -32.58 1.92 8.11
C ALA A 132 -32.86 2.52 9.50
N SER A 133 -33.16 3.82 9.61
CA SER A 133 -33.65 4.43 10.85
C SER A 133 -34.90 5.24 10.52
N VAL A 134 -36.03 4.55 10.33
CA VAL A 134 -37.29 5.18 10.73
C VAL A 134 -37.16 5.31 12.25
N PRO A 135 -37.17 6.54 12.81
CA PRO A 135 -37.10 6.74 14.25
C PRO A 135 -38.18 5.87 14.88
N HIS A 136 -37.77 4.84 15.62
CA HIS A 136 -38.72 4.02 16.37
C HIS A 136 -39.07 4.82 17.63
N PRO A 137 -40.23 5.49 17.70
CA PRO A 137 -40.55 6.38 18.82
C PRO A 137 -40.54 5.65 20.15
N ASP A 138 -40.82 4.34 20.12
CA ASP A 138 -40.82 3.47 21.30
C ASP A 138 -39.39 3.24 21.84
N LEU A 139 -38.38 3.12 20.96
CA LEU A 139 -36.98 2.94 21.36
C LEU A 139 -36.34 4.25 21.82
N GLU A 140 -36.78 5.38 21.28
CA GLU A 140 -36.30 6.70 21.68
C GLU A 140 -36.64 7.01 23.15
N ALA A 141 -37.86 6.65 23.57
CA ALA A 141 -38.29 6.82 24.96
C ALA A 141 -37.45 5.97 25.92
N GLU A 142 -37.17 4.71 25.55
CA GLU A 142 -36.31 3.81 26.33
C GLU A 142 -34.85 4.32 26.39
N LEU A 143 -34.33 4.81 25.26
CA LEU A 143 -33.00 5.40 25.17
C LEU A 143 -32.88 6.64 26.07
N GLN A 144 -33.89 7.51 26.07
CA GLN A 144 -33.91 8.70 26.90
C GLN A 144 -33.95 8.35 28.39
N GLU A 145 -34.78 7.37 28.79
CA GLU A 145 -34.84 6.89 30.17
C GLU A 145 -33.48 6.35 30.62
N GLU A 146 -32.87 5.45 29.86
CA GLU A 146 -31.58 4.85 30.22
C GLU A 146 -30.45 5.90 30.21
N THR A 147 -30.52 6.90 29.32
CA THR A 147 -29.59 8.03 29.28
C THR A 147 -29.66 8.84 30.57
N THR A 148 -30.86 9.22 31.04
CA THR A 148 -31.01 9.98 32.29
C THR A 148 -30.53 9.21 33.52
N LYS A 149 -30.65 7.88 33.49
CA LYS A 149 -30.18 6.98 34.56
C LYS A 149 -28.66 6.80 34.55
N ILE A 150 -28.03 6.76 33.38
CA ILE A 150 -26.58 6.55 33.22
C ILE A 150 -25.78 7.85 33.34
N GLU A 151 -26.32 9.00 32.93
CA GLU A 151 -25.65 10.30 33.00
C GLU A 151 -25.00 10.62 34.36
N PRO A 152 -25.68 10.50 35.52
CA PRO A 152 -25.03 10.74 36.82
C PRO A 152 -23.95 9.69 37.15
N LYS A 153 -24.06 8.45 36.64
CA LYS A 153 -23.03 7.41 36.83
C LYS A 153 -21.80 7.68 35.98
N VAL A 154 -21.98 8.22 34.77
CA VAL A 154 -20.90 8.68 33.89
C VAL A 154 -20.12 9.79 34.57
N ALA A 155 -20.81 10.81 35.08
CA ALA A 155 -20.18 11.92 35.81
C ALA A 155 -19.37 11.46 37.04
N ARG A 156 -19.87 10.44 37.75
CA ARG A 156 -19.19 9.84 38.92
C ARG A 156 -18.08 8.84 38.54
N GLY A 157 -18.01 8.41 37.29
CA GLY A 157 -17.06 7.39 36.85
C GLY A 157 -17.41 5.96 37.32
N THR A 158 -18.67 5.69 37.67
CA THR A 158 -19.11 4.43 38.28
C THR A 158 -19.87 3.51 37.32
N VAL A 159 -19.88 3.84 36.03
CA VAL A 159 -20.54 3.03 34.99
C VAL A 159 -19.91 1.63 34.93
N THR A 160 -20.75 0.62 34.75
CA THR A 160 -20.32 -0.76 34.50
C THR A 160 -20.28 -1.04 33.00
N LYS A 161 -19.48 -2.04 32.56
CA LYS A 161 -19.42 -2.42 31.15
C LYS A 161 -20.78 -2.83 30.57
N ALA A 162 -21.56 -3.59 31.34
CA ALA A 162 -22.90 -4.01 30.91
C ALA A 162 -23.84 -2.82 30.68
N GLU A 163 -23.81 -1.79 31.54
CA GLU A 163 -24.61 -0.58 31.35
C GLU A 163 -24.16 0.23 30.13
N ALA A 164 -22.85 0.34 29.90
CA ALA A 164 -22.31 1.05 28.74
C ALA A 164 -22.64 0.33 27.42
N ASP A 165 -22.50 -0.99 27.38
CA ASP A 165 -22.82 -1.81 26.20
C ASP A 165 -24.34 -1.83 25.93
N HIS A 166 -25.16 -1.84 26.99
CA HIS A 166 -26.61 -1.73 26.87
C HIS A 166 -27.04 -0.40 26.24
N LEU A 167 -26.49 0.72 26.74
CA LEU A 167 -26.78 2.05 26.20
C LEU A 167 -26.32 2.20 24.75
N HIS A 168 -25.13 1.68 24.42
CA HIS A 168 -24.62 1.65 23.05
C HIS A 168 -25.52 0.85 22.10
N SER A 169 -26.03 -0.31 22.55
CA SER A 169 -26.96 -1.13 21.77
C SER A 169 -28.33 -0.47 21.58
N LEU A 170 -28.83 0.26 22.58
CA LEU A 170 -30.07 1.05 22.44
C LEU A 170 -29.88 2.19 21.46
N GLU A 171 -28.80 2.97 21.58
CA GLU A 171 -28.48 4.08 20.67
C GLU A 171 -28.30 3.58 19.23
N ALA A 172 -27.55 2.50 19.02
CA ALA A 172 -27.36 1.90 17.71
C ALA A 172 -28.68 1.36 17.11
N ARG A 173 -29.64 0.92 17.92
CA ARG A 173 -30.97 0.50 17.43
C ARG A 173 -31.89 1.68 17.14
N ALA A 174 -31.83 2.75 17.93
CA ALA A 174 -32.65 3.95 17.76
C ALA A 174 -32.17 4.78 16.55
N HIS A 175 -30.87 5.10 16.50
CA HIS A 175 -30.29 6.00 15.50
C HIS A 175 -29.53 5.29 14.37
N GLY A 176 -29.26 3.99 14.50
CA GLY A 176 -28.45 3.25 13.51
C GLY A 176 -26.94 3.52 13.62
N HIS A 177 -26.52 4.45 14.47
CA HIS A 177 -25.14 4.77 14.78
C HIS A 177 -25.02 5.27 16.22
N THR A 178 -23.79 5.43 16.69
CA THR A 178 -23.50 6.04 17.99
C THR A 178 -22.77 7.35 17.79
N ASP A 179 -23.21 8.40 18.48
CA ASP A 179 -22.68 9.73 18.29
C ASP A 179 -21.28 9.83 18.92
N LYS A 180 -20.32 10.32 18.12
CA LYS A 180 -18.95 10.54 18.61
C LYS A 180 -18.97 11.63 19.67
N GLY A 181 -18.77 11.23 20.93
CA GLY A 181 -18.86 12.13 22.08
C GLY A 181 -20.24 12.20 22.73
N GLY A 182 -21.21 11.42 22.26
CA GLY A 182 -22.49 11.21 22.92
C GLY A 182 -22.34 10.45 24.24
N ILE A 183 -23.42 10.42 25.03
CA ILE A 183 -23.41 9.84 26.40
C ILE A 183 -23.01 8.36 26.37
N ALA A 184 -23.42 7.58 25.38
CA ALA A 184 -23.01 6.18 25.27
C ALA A 184 -21.50 6.01 25.01
N ALA A 185 -20.93 6.83 24.12
CA ALA A 185 -19.49 6.82 23.86
C ALA A 185 -18.69 7.21 25.11
N ILE A 186 -19.16 8.21 25.87
CA ILE A 186 -18.54 8.59 27.15
C ILE A 186 -18.70 7.46 28.18
N ALA A 187 -19.87 6.83 28.26
CA ALA A 187 -20.13 5.70 29.15
C ALA A 187 -19.18 4.52 28.88
N GLN A 188 -18.96 4.15 27.61
CA GLN A 188 -17.99 3.12 27.22
C GLN A 188 -16.56 3.49 27.61
N SER A 189 -16.15 4.74 27.37
CA SER A 189 -14.83 5.24 27.78
C SER A 189 -14.64 5.17 29.31
N VAL A 190 -15.64 5.56 30.08
CA VAL A 190 -15.63 5.48 31.55
C VAL A 190 -15.56 4.04 32.03
N ALA A 191 -16.38 3.15 31.47
CA ALA A 191 -16.37 1.73 31.81
C ALA A 191 -15.01 1.08 31.51
N ALA A 192 -14.45 1.31 30.31
CA ALA A 192 -13.13 0.82 29.93
C ALA A 192 -12.01 1.36 30.84
N LYS A 193 -12.05 2.65 31.20
CA LYS A 193 -11.09 3.26 32.13
C LYS A 193 -11.17 2.61 33.52
N ARG A 194 -12.38 2.29 33.98
CA ARG A 194 -12.61 1.60 35.25
C ARG A 194 -12.07 0.17 35.21
N GLU A 195 -12.35 -0.59 34.14
CA GLU A 195 -11.82 -1.94 33.97
C GLU A 195 -10.30 -1.96 34.01
N ARG A 196 -9.63 -1.04 33.29
CA ARG A 196 -8.17 -0.89 33.33
C ARG A 196 -7.67 -0.65 34.75
N ARG A 197 -8.33 0.21 35.54
CA ARG A 197 -7.95 0.46 36.94
C ARG A 197 -8.10 -0.78 37.81
N ILE A 198 -9.16 -1.57 37.60
CA ILE A 198 -9.38 -2.82 38.34
C ILE A 198 -8.29 -3.83 37.98
N SER A 199 -7.99 -4.02 36.69
CA SER A 199 -6.92 -4.91 36.23
C SER A 199 -5.55 -4.51 36.79
N LEU A 200 -5.24 -3.21 36.82
CA LEU A 200 -3.99 -2.71 37.42
C LEU A 200 -3.95 -2.89 38.94
N SER A 201 -5.08 -2.75 39.63
CA SER A 201 -5.11 -2.97 41.09
C SER A 201 -4.92 -4.44 41.48
N HIS A 202 -5.16 -5.38 40.56
CA HIS A 202 -4.97 -6.81 40.81
C HIS A 202 -3.53 -7.29 40.63
N THR A 203 -2.68 -6.54 39.92
CA THR A 203 -1.29 -6.92 39.64
C THR A 203 -0.24 -6.25 40.54
N ILE A 204 -0.63 -5.29 41.40
CA ILE A 204 0.32 -4.53 42.25
C ILE A 204 0.40 -5.09 43.69
N SER A 205 -0.10 -6.31 43.95
CA SER A 205 -0.02 -6.91 45.30
C SER A 205 1.28 -7.63 45.62
N LEU A 206 2.31 -7.61 44.76
CA LEU A 206 3.66 -8.04 45.13
C LEU A 206 4.70 -7.16 44.43
N ASP A 207 5.34 -6.31 45.24
CA ASP A 207 6.71 -5.83 45.08
C ASP A 207 7.02 -4.88 43.89
N SER A 208 6.89 -3.57 44.11
CA SER A 208 8.01 -2.64 43.95
C SER A 208 7.54 -1.21 44.21
N GLY A 209 7.96 -0.66 45.35
CA GLY A 209 7.79 0.75 45.66
C GLY A 209 8.65 1.63 44.75
N ARG A 210 8.03 2.34 43.82
CA ARG A 210 8.55 3.63 43.34
C ARG A 210 7.42 4.55 42.89
N SER A 211 7.05 5.41 43.84
CA SER A 211 6.62 6.79 43.69
C SER A 211 5.80 7.21 42.46
N ARG A 212 4.50 7.39 42.74
CA ARG A 212 3.71 8.59 42.43
C ARG A 212 4.52 9.81 41.94
N ALA A 213 4.20 10.33 40.74
CA ALA A 213 3.86 11.74 40.52
C ALA A 213 3.35 11.99 39.08
N ASN A 214 2.18 12.62 38.96
CA ASN A 214 1.63 13.30 37.78
C ASN A 214 1.41 12.50 36.48
N SER A 215 0.29 11.81 36.36
CA SER A 215 -0.41 11.68 35.08
C SER A 215 -1.49 12.75 34.96
N LYS A 216 -1.05 13.99 34.67
CA LYS A 216 -1.92 14.89 33.90
C LYS A 216 -2.27 14.12 32.64
N ILE A 217 -3.55 13.94 32.41
CA ILE A 217 -4.11 13.52 31.12
C ILE A 217 -3.86 14.70 30.17
N VAL A 218 -2.60 14.87 29.76
CA VAL A 218 -2.28 15.48 28.49
C VAL A 218 -2.60 14.36 27.52
N THR A 219 -3.63 14.56 26.71
CA THR A 219 -3.86 13.78 25.51
C THR A 219 -2.56 13.79 24.74
N ALA A 220 -1.77 12.71 24.86
CA ALA A 220 -0.61 12.50 24.03
C ALA A 220 -1.09 12.72 22.60
N THR A 221 -0.40 13.60 21.89
CA THR A 221 -0.76 13.88 20.51
C THR A 221 -0.75 12.54 19.73
N PRO A 222 -1.57 12.37 18.68
CA PRO A 222 -1.53 11.14 17.88
C PRO A 222 -0.10 10.74 17.44
N GLN A 223 0.77 11.72 17.25
CA GLN A 223 2.19 11.55 16.96
C GLN A 223 2.98 10.94 18.13
N GLU A 224 2.78 11.43 19.35
CA GLU A 224 3.42 10.87 20.55
C GLU A 224 2.92 9.44 20.81
N GLN A 225 1.62 9.18 20.65
CA GLN A 225 1.09 7.83 20.78
C GLN A 225 1.70 6.88 19.74
N SER A 226 1.80 7.31 18.48
CA SER A 226 2.45 6.52 17.43
C SER A 226 3.93 6.24 17.75
N HIS A 227 4.64 7.20 18.32
CA HIS A 227 6.02 7.00 18.76
C HIS A 227 6.10 5.96 19.88
N HIS A 228 5.25 6.06 20.90
CA HIS A 228 5.19 5.09 21.98
C HIS A 228 4.85 3.67 21.49
N ASP A 229 3.93 3.54 20.54
CA ASP A 229 3.57 2.25 19.97
C ASP A 229 4.74 1.65 19.17
N LYS A 230 5.49 2.47 18.43
CA LYS A 230 6.70 2.02 17.70
C LYS A 230 7.80 1.53 18.65
N GLU A 231 8.04 2.28 19.72
CA GLU A 231 9.00 1.93 20.78
C GLU A 231 8.61 0.62 21.49
N ALA A 232 7.33 0.47 21.86
CA ALA A 232 6.83 -0.75 22.49
C ALA A 232 7.00 -1.97 21.58
N ASN A 233 6.70 -1.83 20.28
CA ASN A 233 6.90 -2.88 19.29
C ASN A 233 8.38 -3.24 19.10
N LEU A 234 9.29 -2.26 19.17
CA LEU A 234 10.73 -2.51 19.11
C LEU A 234 11.17 -3.31 20.35
N HIS A 235 10.79 -2.86 21.55
CA HIS A 235 11.15 -3.53 22.80
C HIS A 235 10.64 -4.98 22.87
N GLU A 236 9.42 -5.26 22.39
CA GLU A 236 8.89 -6.62 22.29
C GLU A 236 9.72 -7.51 21.33
N ALA A 237 10.12 -6.94 20.19
CA ALA A 237 10.98 -7.62 19.23
C ALA A 237 12.37 -7.91 19.82
N GLU A 238 12.92 -6.97 20.59
CA GLU A 238 14.18 -7.13 21.30
C GLU A 238 14.10 -8.24 22.34
N ILE A 239 13.08 -8.25 23.21
CA ILE A 239 12.88 -9.32 24.20
C ILE A 239 12.85 -10.70 23.54
N THR A 240 12.12 -10.80 22.42
CA THR A 240 11.95 -12.07 21.70
C THR A 240 13.26 -12.56 21.05
N ASN A 241 14.10 -11.65 20.54
CA ASN A 241 15.30 -12.00 19.79
C ASN A 241 16.60 -11.98 20.60
N LYS A 242 16.63 -11.29 21.74
CA LYS A 242 17.78 -11.25 22.66
C LYS A 242 18.34 -12.63 23.04
N PRO A 243 17.52 -13.64 23.43
CA PRO A 243 18.07 -14.97 23.72
C PRO A 243 18.69 -15.66 22.50
N LYS A 244 18.14 -15.44 21.29
CA LYS A 244 18.70 -15.98 20.04
C LYS A 244 20.04 -15.34 19.70
N LEU A 245 20.17 -14.04 19.96
CA LEU A 245 21.40 -13.26 19.82
C LEU A 245 22.50 -13.80 20.73
N GLU A 246 22.20 -13.99 22.01
CA GLU A 246 23.14 -14.54 22.99
C GLU A 246 23.57 -15.98 22.63
N GLN A 247 22.67 -16.77 22.05
CA GLN A 247 22.95 -18.14 21.58
C GLN A 247 23.63 -18.21 20.20
N GLY A 248 23.72 -17.10 19.46
CA GLY A 248 24.21 -17.09 18.07
C GLY A 248 23.32 -17.86 17.07
N THR A 249 22.05 -18.11 17.42
CA THR A 249 21.08 -18.85 16.59
C THR A 249 20.21 -17.96 15.71
N VAL A 250 20.50 -16.65 15.68
CA VAL A 250 19.82 -15.64 14.87
C VAL A 250 19.81 -16.03 13.38
N THR A 251 18.64 -15.91 12.78
CA THR A 251 18.44 -16.08 11.33
C THR A 251 18.46 -14.73 10.61
N GLN A 252 18.62 -14.74 9.27
CA GLN A 252 18.51 -13.50 8.47
C GLN A 252 17.16 -12.81 8.69
N GLY A 253 16.07 -13.57 8.78
CA GLY A 253 14.73 -13.02 9.02
C GLY A 253 14.62 -12.31 10.39
N ASP A 254 15.25 -12.85 11.43
CA ASP A 254 15.30 -12.19 12.75
C ASP A 254 16.07 -10.85 12.68
N ALA A 255 17.20 -10.83 11.96
CA ALA A 255 18.02 -9.64 11.79
C ALA A 255 17.31 -8.55 10.97
N ASP A 256 16.60 -8.92 9.90
CA ASP A 256 15.83 -8.00 9.07
C ASP A 256 14.59 -7.47 9.82
N PHE A 257 13.96 -8.33 10.64
CA PHE A 257 12.84 -7.94 11.49
C PHE A 257 13.24 -6.88 12.52
N LEU A 258 14.34 -7.09 13.26
CA LEU A 258 14.89 -6.10 14.20
C LEU A 258 15.25 -4.79 13.49
N HIS A 259 15.96 -4.88 12.36
CA HIS A 259 16.33 -3.72 11.54
C HIS A 259 15.11 -2.89 11.15
N SER A 260 14.04 -3.53 10.68
CA SER A 260 12.79 -2.86 10.29
C SER A 260 12.07 -2.18 11.47
N ARG A 261 12.13 -2.76 12.67
CA ARG A 261 11.51 -2.18 13.87
C ARG A 261 12.29 -0.98 14.37
N GLU A 262 13.61 -1.09 14.42
CA GLU A 262 14.51 -0.03 14.87
C GLU A 262 14.45 1.18 13.92
N MET A 263 14.54 0.94 12.60
CA MET A 263 14.37 2.00 11.60
C MET A 263 13.01 2.71 11.68
N ARG A 264 11.94 2.02 12.11
CA ARG A 264 10.61 2.64 12.28
C ARG A 264 10.50 3.45 13.57
N ALA A 265 11.14 2.99 14.65
CA ALA A 265 11.13 3.66 15.94
C ALA A 265 12.04 4.88 15.94
N HIS A 266 13.29 4.73 15.52
CA HIS A 266 14.32 5.77 15.65
C HIS A 266 14.72 6.43 14.32
N GLY A 267 14.26 5.92 13.17
CA GLY A 267 14.63 6.46 11.85
C GLY A 267 16.07 6.13 11.41
N HIS A 268 16.82 5.40 12.23
CA HIS A 268 18.19 4.97 11.98
C HIS A 268 18.48 3.69 12.78
N ILE A 269 19.64 3.09 12.54
CA ILE A 269 20.14 1.94 13.31
C ILE A 269 21.24 2.45 14.23
N GLU A 270 21.11 2.19 15.52
CA GLU A 270 22.12 2.49 16.51
C GLU A 270 23.34 1.58 16.32
N LYS A 271 24.52 2.20 16.26
CA LYS A 271 25.77 1.44 16.12
C LYS A 271 26.02 0.66 17.40
N GLY A 272 25.98 -0.67 17.31
CA GLY A 272 26.10 -1.57 18.46
C GLY A 272 24.77 -1.90 19.13
N GLY A 273 23.65 -1.41 18.61
CA GLY A 273 22.31 -1.86 18.99
C GLY A 273 22.03 -3.30 18.56
N LEU A 274 20.92 -3.87 19.06
CA LEU A 274 20.59 -5.28 18.85
C LEU A 274 20.41 -5.64 17.36
N ALA A 275 19.83 -4.75 16.53
CA ALA A 275 19.72 -5.02 15.10
C ALA A 275 21.09 -5.03 14.40
N ALA A 276 21.98 -4.10 14.75
CA ALA A 276 23.35 -4.06 14.23
C ALA A 276 24.13 -5.33 14.61
N THR A 277 23.99 -5.79 15.86
CA THR A 277 24.60 -7.04 16.33
C THR A 277 24.02 -8.25 15.60
N ALA A 278 22.70 -8.31 15.39
CA ALA A 278 22.04 -9.38 14.65
C ALA A 278 22.57 -9.49 13.22
N GLN A 279 22.62 -8.37 12.49
CA GLN A 279 23.16 -8.31 11.13
C GLN A 279 24.64 -8.72 11.08
N SER A 280 25.43 -8.35 12.08
CA SER A 280 26.84 -8.75 12.20
C SER A 280 27.00 -10.27 12.37
N ILE A 281 26.20 -10.88 13.26
CA ILE A 281 26.23 -12.33 13.50
C ILE A 281 25.83 -13.10 12.24
N VAL A 282 24.74 -12.69 11.56
CA VAL A 282 24.30 -13.36 10.33
C VAL A 282 25.33 -13.20 9.22
N SER A 283 25.92 -12.01 9.07
CA SER A 283 27.00 -11.77 8.10
C SER A 283 28.22 -12.66 8.37
N LYS A 284 28.63 -12.79 9.63
CA LYS A 284 29.74 -13.67 10.04
C LYS A 284 29.42 -15.13 9.74
N LYS A 285 28.23 -15.60 10.10
CA LYS A 285 27.79 -16.98 9.82
C LYS A 285 27.74 -17.30 8.32
N ARG A 286 27.34 -16.32 7.50
CA ARG A 286 27.38 -16.44 6.04
C ARG A 286 28.82 -16.55 5.53
N GLN A 287 29.76 -15.79 6.07
CA GLN A 287 31.18 -15.91 5.74
C GLN A 287 31.74 -17.28 6.15
N GLU A 288 31.43 -17.76 7.35
CA GLU A 288 31.85 -19.09 7.83
C GLU A 288 31.32 -20.22 6.94
N SER A 289 30.04 -20.15 6.53
CA SER A 289 29.44 -21.11 5.60
C SER A 289 30.07 -21.07 4.20
N LEU A 290 30.66 -19.95 3.80
CA LEU A 290 31.36 -19.83 2.52
C LEU A 290 32.80 -20.36 2.61
N SER A 291 33.47 -20.17 3.76
CA SER A 291 34.82 -20.70 3.99
C SER A 291 34.87 -22.23 4.05
N ASP A 292 33.83 -22.91 4.55
CA ASP A 292 33.79 -24.37 4.56
C ASP A 292 33.59 -24.99 3.16
N ARG A 293 33.07 -24.22 2.20
CA ARG A 293 32.95 -24.64 0.80
C ARG A 293 34.16 -24.26 -0.07
N SER A 294 35.12 -23.49 0.45
CA SER A 294 36.18 -22.90 -0.38
C SER A 294 37.46 -23.74 -0.53
N ASN A 295 37.49 -25.01 -0.11
CA ASN A 295 38.59 -25.90 -0.53
C ASN A 295 38.45 -26.43 -1.97
N VAL A 296 37.33 -26.15 -2.66
CA VAL A 296 37.16 -26.49 -4.09
C VAL A 296 36.36 -25.40 -4.82
N SER A 297 36.90 -24.19 -4.94
CA SER A 297 36.42 -23.24 -5.96
C SER A 297 37.56 -22.33 -6.41
N PRO A 298 37.71 -22.07 -7.72
CA PRO A 298 38.84 -21.35 -8.25
C PRO A 298 38.80 -19.92 -7.74
N ARG A 299 39.86 -19.56 -7.02
CA ARG A 299 40.26 -18.21 -6.63
C ARG A 299 39.88 -17.21 -7.73
N ALA A 300 38.75 -16.52 -7.57
CA ALA A 300 38.41 -15.39 -8.43
C ALA A 300 39.57 -14.42 -8.29
N SER A 301 40.23 -14.16 -9.42
CA SER A 301 41.46 -13.39 -9.44
C SER A 301 41.15 -11.96 -9.02
N GLU A 302 42.13 -11.25 -8.46
CA GLU A 302 41.99 -9.82 -8.15
C GLU A 302 41.56 -9.01 -9.40
N ALA A 303 41.94 -9.49 -10.59
CA ALA A 303 41.49 -8.96 -11.87
C ALA A 303 39.97 -9.11 -12.11
N ASP A 304 39.32 -10.14 -11.60
CA ASP A 304 37.86 -10.31 -11.72
C ASP A 304 37.09 -9.35 -10.82
N TYR A 305 37.69 -8.97 -9.68
CA TYR A 305 37.10 -7.98 -8.79
C TYR A 305 37.17 -6.58 -9.40
N GLU A 306 38.32 -6.22 -9.99
CA GLU A 306 38.46 -4.93 -10.67
C GLU A 306 37.56 -4.83 -11.92
N ARG A 307 37.41 -5.91 -12.72
CA ARG A 307 36.44 -5.93 -13.83
C ARG A 307 35.00 -5.66 -13.38
N ARG A 308 34.58 -6.19 -12.22
CA ARG A 308 33.23 -5.94 -11.69
C ARG A 308 33.03 -4.50 -11.24
N LYS A 309 34.07 -3.87 -10.66
CA LYS A 309 34.03 -2.46 -10.29
C LYS A 309 33.95 -1.56 -11.53
N GLU A 310 34.78 -1.82 -12.53
CA GLU A 310 34.77 -1.11 -13.81
C GLU A 310 33.40 -1.21 -14.48
N GLN A 311 32.82 -2.42 -14.52
CA GLN A 311 31.51 -2.63 -15.11
C GLN A 311 30.40 -1.88 -14.34
N SER A 312 30.46 -1.89 -13.00
CA SER A 312 29.51 -1.12 -12.19
C SER A 312 29.65 0.39 -12.38
N HIS A 313 30.87 0.90 -12.58
CA HIS A 313 31.11 2.31 -12.87
C HIS A 313 30.53 2.68 -14.24
N HIS A 314 30.78 1.86 -15.25
CA HIS A 314 30.28 2.07 -16.60
C HIS A 314 28.75 2.08 -16.67
N ASP A 315 28.09 1.18 -15.93
CA ASP A 315 26.62 1.15 -15.85
C ASP A 315 26.06 2.42 -15.19
N LYS A 316 26.75 2.99 -14.19
CA LYS A 316 26.33 4.25 -13.54
C LYS A 316 26.48 5.45 -14.49
N GLU A 317 27.58 5.53 -15.23
CA GLU A 317 27.82 6.57 -16.23
C GLU A 317 26.80 6.50 -17.38
N ASN A 318 26.52 5.29 -17.89
CA ASN A 318 25.53 5.11 -18.95
C ASN A 318 24.13 5.55 -18.51
N ASN A 319 23.73 5.21 -17.28
CA ASN A 319 22.45 5.67 -16.73
C ASN A 319 22.39 7.19 -16.57
N LEU A 320 23.47 7.82 -16.12
CA LEU A 320 23.56 9.29 -16.04
C LEU A 320 23.40 9.92 -17.43
N LYS A 321 24.14 9.43 -18.43
CA LYS A 321 24.09 9.95 -19.80
C LYS A 321 22.72 9.84 -20.46
N ILE A 322 21.99 8.75 -20.21
CA ILE A 322 20.61 8.59 -20.68
C ILE A 322 19.69 9.64 -20.03
N ALA A 323 19.87 9.88 -18.73
CA ALA A 323 19.09 10.89 -18.02
C ALA A 323 19.41 12.31 -18.48
N GLU A 324 20.69 12.63 -18.73
CA GLU A 324 21.13 13.91 -19.30
C GLU A 324 20.44 14.17 -20.64
N LEU A 325 20.50 13.23 -21.59
CA LEU A 325 19.82 13.35 -22.89
C LEU A 325 18.31 13.53 -22.78
N THR A 326 17.70 12.99 -21.72
CA THR A 326 16.25 13.12 -21.49
C THR A 326 15.87 14.48 -20.91
N ILE A 327 16.80 15.12 -20.18
CA ILE A 327 16.51 16.30 -19.37
C ILE A 327 17.08 17.59 -19.98
N GLU A 328 18.14 17.52 -20.77
CA GLU A 328 18.66 18.64 -21.58
C GLU A 328 17.55 19.43 -22.32
N PRO A 329 16.64 18.83 -23.12
CA PRO A 329 15.60 19.59 -23.80
C PRO A 329 14.62 20.27 -22.82
N LYS A 330 14.33 19.64 -21.68
CA LYS A 330 13.47 20.23 -20.64
C LYS A 330 14.13 21.42 -19.94
N ILE A 331 15.46 21.39 -19.81
CA ILE A 331 16.26 22.48 -19.28
C ILE A 331 16.22 23.66 -20.26
N GLU A 332 16.39 23.44 -21.56
CA GLU A 332 16.34 24.48 -22.60
C GLU A 332 14.97 25.16 -22.68
N GLU A 333 13.88 24.39 -22.59
CA GLU A 333 12.50 24.90 -22.62
C GLU A 333 12.02 25.53 -21.30
N GLU A 334 12.86 25.59 -20.26
CA GLU A 334 12.50 26.00 -18.88
C GLU A 334 11.32 25.19 -18.27
N ASN A 335 11.03 24.01 -18.81
CA ASN A 335 9.91 23.14 -18.42
C ASN A 335 10.25 22.15 -17.31
N ILE A 336 11.47 22.20 -16.77
CA ILE A 336 11.93 21.28 -15.72
C ILE A 336 11.17 21.47 -14.40
N ASN A 337 10.81 20.35 -13.75
CA ASN A 337 10.23 20.33 -12.40
C ASN A 337 11.27 19.89 -11.36
N LYS A 338 10.89 19.93 -10.07
CA LYS A 338 11.79 19.63 -8.95
C LYS A 338 12.17 18.15 -8.91
N GLU A 339 11.25 17.29 -9.35
CA GLU A 339 11.41 15.84 -9.42
C GLU A 339 12.45 15.44 -10.47
N ASP A 340 12.39 16.03 -11.66
CA ASP A 340 13.36 15.84 -12.75
C ASP A 340 14.76 16.29 -12.29
N ALA A 341 14.87 17.44 -11.63
CA ALA A 341 16.15 17.93 -11.11
C ALA A 341 16.73 17.02 -9.99
N ALA A 342 15.88 16.55 -9.08
CA ALA A 342 16.28 15.60 -8.03
C ALA A 342 16.70 14.24 -8.61
N TYR A 343 16.08 13.80 -9.71
CA TYR A 343 16.41 12.55 -10.40
C TYR A 343 17.83 12.59 -10.99
N VAL A 344 18.19 13.63 -11.76
CA VAL A 344 19.56 13.77 -12.30
C VAL A 344 20.57 13.92 -11.18
N GLN A 345 20.25 14.70 -10.15
CA GLN A 345 21.10 14.88 -8.97
C GLN A 345 21.43 13.54 -8.30
N SER A 346 20.45 12.65 -8.16
CA SER A 346 20.69 11.33 -7.56
C SER A 346 21.57 10.44 -8.45
N LEU A 347 21.46 10.55 -9.77
CA LEU A 347 22.28 9.77 -10.70
C LEU A 347 23.72 10.27 -10.75
N GLU A 348 23.91 11.58 -10.77
CA GLU A 348 25.23 12.21 -10.78
C GLU A 348 25.99 11.91 -9.48
N ASN A 349 25.32 12.05 -8.32
CA ASN A 349 25.90 11.63 -7.04
C ASN A 349 26.24 10.14 -6.98
N ARG A 350 25.50 9.27 -7.70
CA ARG A 350 25.80 7.83 -7.75
C ARG A 350 27.00 7.51 -8.63
N ALA A 351 27.16 8.25 -9.74
CA ALA A 351 28.25 8.10 -10.68
C ALA A 351 29.56 8.72 -10.14
N HIS A 352 29.52 9.98 -9.72
CA HIS A 352 30.69 10.78 -9.37
C HIS A 352 30.89 10.99 -7.87
N GLY A 353 29.90 10.64 -7.03
CA GLY A 353 29.95 10.88 -5.58
C GLY A 353 29.69 12.33 -5.17
N HIS A 354 29.52 13.24 -6.12
CA HIS A 354 29.23 14.65 -5.92
C HIS A 354 28.55 15.23 -7.17
N ILE A 355 28.04 16.45 -7.06
CA ILE A 355 27.46 17.20 -8.19
C ILE A 355 28.57 18.06 -8.79
N GLU A 356 28.81 17.93 -10.09
CA GLU A 356 29.76 18.74 -10.83
C GLU A 356 29.22 20.16 -11.00
N LYS A 357 30.07 21.15 -10.69
CA LYS A 357 29.70 22.56 -10.82
C LYS A 357 29.56 22.92 -12.29
N GLY A 358 28.34 23.29 -12.70
CA GLY A 358 28.02 23.59 -14.10
C GLY A 358 27.63 22.35 -14.92
N GLY A 359 27.54 21.18 -14.29
CA GLY A 359 26.95 19.99 -14.92
C GLY A 359 25.43 20.08 -15.02
N VAL A 360 24.84 19.10 -15.71
CA VAL A 360 23.40 19.06 -16.03
C VAL A 360 22.53 19.07 -14.77
N ALA A 361 22.90 18.36 -13.69
CA ALA A 361 22.08 18.40 -12.46
C ALA A 361 22.18 19.74 -11.74
N ALA A 362 23.35 20.39 -11.74
CA ALA A 362 23.51 21.71 -11.15
C ALA A 362 22.66 22.76 -11.91
N GLU A 363 22.64 22.69 -13.25
CA GLU A 363 21.79 23.55 -14.07
C GLU A 363 20.30 23.25 -13.86
N ALA A 364 19.92 21.97 -13.86
CA ALA A 364 18.56 21.51 -13.60
C ALA A 364 18.00 22.04 -12.27
N LEU A 365 18.77 21.91 -11.18
CA LEU A 365 18.40 22.41 -9.85
C LEU A 365 18.24 23.93 -9.84
N SER A 366 19.17 24.65 -10.47
CA SER A 366 19.12 26.11 -10.57
C SER A 366 17.87 26.59 -11.32
N LYS A 367 17.53 25.97 -12.45
CA LYS A 367 16.32 26.32 -13.22
C LYS A 367 15.03 25.95 -12.49
N ALA A 368 14.96 24.76 -11.90
CA ALA A 368 13.80 24.34 -11.11
C ALA A 368 13.54 25.31 -9.94
N GLN A 369 14.60 25.74 -9.23
CA GLN A 369 14.48 26.70 -8.13
C GLN A 369 14.04 28.10 -8.61
N ARG A 370 14.55 28.58 -9.75
CA ARG A 370 14.11 29.85 -10.35
C ARG A 370 12.62 29.83 -10.68
N ARG A 371 12.12 28.70 -11.20
CA ARG A 371 10.70 28.52 -11.51
C ARG A 371 9.81 28.54 -10.26
N GLU A 372 10.21 27.86 -9.19
CA GLU A 372 9.51 27.87 -7.89
C GLU A 372 9.43 29.31 -7.33
N ASN A 373 10.52 30.06 -7.42
CA ASN A 373 10.54 31.47 -7.03
C ASN A 373 9.62 32.34 -7.91
N SER A 374 9.62 32.15 -9.23
CA SER A 374 8.73 32.89 -10.13
C SER A 374 7.24 32.59 -9.89
N GLN A 375 6.90 31.34 -9.57
CA GLN A 375 5.52 30.94 -9.25
C GLN A 375 5.05 31.56 -7.93
N SER A 376 5.86 31.54 -6.88
CA SER A 376 5.50 32.14 -5.59
C SER A 376 5.29 33.65 -5.67
N VAL A 377 6.07 34.36 -6.49
CA VAL A 377 5.89 35.81 -6.73
C VAL A 377 4.58 36.09 -7.48
N ALA A 378 4.23 35.25 -8.47
CA ALA A 378 2.98 35.38 -9.21
C ALA A 378 1.75 35.08 -8.33
N GLU A 379 1.85 34.13 -7.39
CA GLU A 379 0.80 33.82 -6.43
C GLU A 379 0.64 34.92 -5.38
N SER A 380 1.73 35.51 -4.89
CA SER A 380 1.67 36.62 -3.93
C SER A 380 1.14 37.95 -4.53
N SER A 381 1.03 38.04 -5.85
CA SER A 381 0.50 39.22 -6.56
C SER A 381 -0.99 39.10 -6.91
N ARG A 382 -1.62 37.97 -6.59
CA ARG A 382 -3.07 37.73 -6.70
C ARG A 382 -3.74 37.90 -5.35
#